data_AF-A0A954J5M5-F1
#
_entry.id   AF-A0A954J5M5-F1
#
_cell.length_a   1.000
_cell.length_b   1.000
_cell.length_c   1.000
_cell.angle_alpha   90.00
_cell.angle_beta   90.00
_cell.angle_gamma   90.00
#
_symmetry.space_group_name_H-M   'P 1'
#
loop_
_entity.id
_entity.type
_entity.pdbx_description
1 polymer ?
#
loop_
_entity_poly.entity_id
_entity_poly.type
_entity_poly.pdbx_seq_one_letter_code
_entity_poly.pdbx_strand_id
1 'polypeptide(L)'
;MDALALLCTLHADGPTTLRRLRDAGCGSLEDLGHVSADRLAELLGVSPAAGRRFLREASSLADRIGRQGLEPEDDAAPAASIAARPDHAVLSPAPPAPTRGLDRTDRKVLERVIDRWRAEEAREEEQQRSAEVEHRPWPRSEPRLSPSERPTLEPAGRALAPGALDGLDARICDRLAEAGCATLEDLAADSALELARRSKVPFTLVRRLQFLAARAVAAKRDLPAAPIPARAWPEDSRSPSYAAAAGAREAQDDGPAGPFA
;
A
#
# COMPACT_ATOMS: atom_id res chain seq x y z
N MET A 1 -26.73 3.80 -11.13
CA MET A 1 -25.67 3.26 -10.22
C MET A 1 -24.74 4.39 -9.82
N ASP A 2 -24.28 4.42 -8.57
CA ASP A 2 -23.30 5.42 -8.10
C ASP A 2 -21.93 5.19 -8.77
N ALA A 3 -21.56 6.09 -9.67
CA ALA A 3 -20.33 6.03 -10.45
C ALA A 3 -19.07 6.11 -9.57
N LEU A 4 -19.14 6.83 -8.45
CA LEU A 4 -18.05 6.95 -7.51
C LEU A 4 -17.82 5.63 -6.77
N ALA A 5 -18.89 4.93 -6.41
CA ALA A 5 -18.81 3.60 -5.80
C ALA A 5 -18.19 2.57 -6.75
N LEU A 6 -18.53 2.62 -8.05
CA LEU A 6 -17.93 1.78 -9.07
C LEU A 6 -16.42 2.02 -9.19
N LEU A 7 -15.99 3.29 -9.23
CA LEU A 7 -14.58 3.67 -9.28
C LEU A 7 -13.80 3.15 -8.06
N CYS A 8 -14.35 3.33 -6.86
CA CYS A 8 -13.72 2.87 -5.63
C CYS A 8 -13.55 1.35 -5.59
N THR A 9 -14.50 0.60 -6.15
CA THR A 9 -14.43 -0.87 -6.24
C THR A 9 -13.36 -1.34 -7.22
N LEU A 10 -13.12 -0.58 -8.30
CA LEU A 10 -12.18 -0.95 -9.36
C LEU A 10 -10.72 -0.60 -9.03
N HIS A 11 -10.49 0.54 -8.38
CA HIS A 11 -9.16 1.14 -8.24
C HIS A 11 -8.68 1.37 -6.81
N ALA A 12 -9.47 1.02 -5.80
CA ALA A 12 -9.14 1.25 -4.40
C ALA A 12 -9.71 0.17 -3.47
N ASP A 13 -9.69 0.42 -2.17
CA ASP A 13 -10.20 -0.47 -1.13
C ASP A 13 -11.74 -0.36 -0.96
N GLY A 14 -12.46 -0.17 -2.08
CA GLY A 14 -13.92 -0.17 -2.16
C GLY A 14 -14.62 0.75 -1.14
N PRO A 15 -15.43 0.21 -0.22
CA PRO A 15 -16.29 1.00 0.68
C PRO A 15 -15.51 1.89 1.66
N THR A 16 -14.27 1.53 2.04
CA THR A 16 -13.44 2.36 2.93
C THR A 16 -13.02 3.64 2.24
N THR A 17 -12.55 3.53 1.00
CA THR A 17 -12.20 4.68 0.15
C THR A 17 -13.42 5.56 -0.11
N LEU A 18 -14.56 4.95 -0.42
CA LEU A 18 -15.81 5.68 -0.65
C LEU A 18 -16.24 6.50 0.58
N ARG A 19 -16.13 5.94 1.79
CA ARG A 19 -16.45 6.65 3.04
C ARG A 19 -15.52 7.86 3.24
N ARG A 20 -14.20 7.66 3.09
CA ARG A 20 -13.22 8.76 3.23
C ARG A 20 -13.46 9.90 2.25
N LEU A 21 -13.81 9.59 1.00
CA LEU A 21 -14.14 10.60 -0.01
C LEU A 21 -15.40 11.38 0.37
N ARG A 22 -16.45 10.71 0.82
CA ARG A 22 -17.68 11.37 1.28
C ARG A 22 -17.47 12.21 2.52
N ASP A 23 -16.70 11.72 3.49
CA ASP A 23 -16.34 12.46 4.71
C ASP A 23 -15.53 13.73 4.37
N ALA A 24 -14.80 13.73 3.26
CA ALA A 24 -14.08 14.88 2.73
C ALA A 24 -14.90 15.76 1.77
N GLY A 25 -16.21 15.51 1.64
CA GLY A 25 -17.11 16.29 0.79
C GLY A 25 -17.07 15.95 -0.71
N CYS A 26 -16.40 14.88 -1.11
CA CYS A 26 -16.38 14.40 -2.49
C CYS A 26 -17.52 13.40 -2.70
N GLY A 27 -18.71 13.92 -3.04
CA GLY A 27 -19.93 13.12 -3.22
C GLY A 27 -20.10 12.57 -4.64
N SER A 28 -19.43 13.17 -5.62
CA SER A 28 -19.57 12.87 -7.05
C SER A 28 -18.22 12.79 -7.76
N LEU A 29 -18.21 12.32 -9.02
CA LEU A 29 -17.01 12.37 -9.88
C LEU A 29 -16.62 13.81 -10.24
N GLU A 30 -17.59 14.73 -10.28
CA GLU A 30 -17.36 16.16 -10.55
C GLU A 30 -16.62 16.83 -9.39
N ASP A 31 -17.07 16.60 -8.14
CA ASP A 31 -16.38 17.09 -6.94
C ASP A 31 -14.93 16.61 -6.92
N LEU A 32 -14.71 15.34 -7.31
CA LEU A 32 -13.39 14.73 -7.36
C LEU A 32 -12.47 15.41 -8.38
N GLY A 33 -13.03 15.97 -9.46
CA GLY A 33 -12.30 16.74 -10.48
C GLY A 33 -11.74 18.07 -9.97
N HIS A 34 -12.28 18.60 -8.87
CA HIS A 34 -11.77 19.80 -8.21
C HIS A 34 -10.67 19.53 -7.18
N VAL A 35 -10.44 18.26 -6.82
CA VAL A 35 -9.42 17.87 -5.83
C VAL A 35 -8.07 17.68 -6.53
N SER A 36 -7.01 18.29 -5.98
CA SER A 36 -5.65 18.08 -6.50
C SER A 36 -5.16 16.66 -6.22
N ALA A 37 -4.26 16.16 -7.09
CA ALA A 37 -3.74 14.80 -6.95
C ALA A 37 -3.00 14.57 -5.62
N ASP A 38 -2.26 15.57 -5.13
CA ASP A 38 -1.51 15.47 -3.87
C ASP A 38 -2.47 15.45 -2.67
N ARG A 39 -3.52 16.27 -2.69
CA ARG A 39 -4.55 16.26 -1.65
C ARG A 39 -5.33 14.95 -1.63
N LEU A 40 -5.65 14.41 -2.81
CA LEU A 40 -6.31 13.10 -2.91
C LEU A 40 -5.41 11.98 -2.38
N ALA A 41 -4.12 12.00 -2.71
CA ALA A 41 -3.16 11.01 -2.23
C ALA A 41 -3.05 11.02 -0.70
N GLU A 42 -2.97 12.20 -0.10
CA GLU A 42 -2.98 12.39 1.36
C GLU A 42 -4.26 11.84 2.00
N LEU A 43 -5.43 12.23 1.46
CA LEU A 43 -6.75 11.81 1.93
C LEU A 43 -6.93 10.30 1.91
N LEU A 44 -6.45 9.65 0.84
CA LEU A 44 -6.55 8.20 0.68
C LEU A 44 -5.43 7.44 1.41
N GLY A 45 -4.36 8.11 1.83
CA GLY A 45 -3.18 7.47 2.41
C GLY A 45 -2.40 6.64 1.39
N VAL A 46 -2.34 7.10 0.13
CA VAL A 46 -1.67 6.42 -0.99
C VAL A 46 -0.53 7.27 -1.56
N SER A 47 0.26 6.71 -2.46
CA SER A 47 1.33 7.47 -3.12
C SER A 47 0.77 8.55 -4.05
N PRO A 48 1.51 9.66 -4.29
CA PRO A 48 1.09 10.70 -5.24
C PRO A 48 0.84 10.17 -6.66
N ALA A 49 1.61 9.16 -7.09
CA ALA A 49 1.41 8.52 -8.38
C ALA A 49 0.08 7.75 -8.46
N ALA A 50 -0.32 7.08 -7.38
CA ALA A 50 -1.61 6.40 -7.28
C ALA A 50 -2.77 7.40 -7.28
N GLY A 51 -2.65 8.52 -6.55
CA GLY A 51 -3.64 9.61 -6.57
C GLY A 51 -3.86 10.19 -7.97
N ARG A 52 -2.77 10.49 -8.70
CA ARG A 52 -2.86 10.93 -10.11
C ARG A 52 -3.53 9.91 -11.01
N ARG A 53 -3.23 8.63 -10.83
CA ARG A 53 -3.87 7.55 -11.60
C ARG A 53 -5.37 7.51 -11.30
N PHE A 54 -5.75 7.57 -10.03
CA PHE A 54 -7.15 7.55 -9.61
C PHE A 54 -7.96 8.69 -10.25
N LEU A 55 -7.43 9.91 -10.28
CA LEU A 55 -8.07 11.05 -10.95
C LEU A 55 -8.23 10.84 -12.47
N ARG A 56 -7.24 10.25 -13.14
CA ARG A 56 -7.36 9.92 -14.58
C ARG A 56 -8.46 8.91 -14.85
N GLU A 57 -8.55 7.87 -14.02
CA GLU A 57 -9.61 6.86 -14.14
C GLU A 57 -10.98 7.46 -13.82
N ALA A 58 -11.07 8.36 -12.83
CA ALA A 58 -12.29 9.12 -12.52
C ALA A 58 -12.76 9.94 -13.73
N SER A 59 -11.85 10.68 -14.36
CA SER A 59 -12.15 11.47 -15.57
C SER A 59 -12.58 10.60 -16.74
N SER A 60 -11.87 9.49 -16.98
CA SER A 60 -12.20 8.52 -18.03
C SER A 60 -13.58 7.88 -17.81
N LEU A 61 -13.92 7.57 -16.55
CA LEU A 61 -15.21 7.04 -16.18
C LEU A 61 -16.32 8.08 -16.35
N ALA A 62 -16.08 9.33 -15.93
CA ALA A 62 -17.01 10.44 -16.12
C ALA A 62 -17.31 10.67 -17.61
N ASP A 63 -16.29 10.67 -18.47
CA ASP A 63 -16.45 10.80 -19.93
C ASP A 63 -17.30 9.68 -20.52
N ARG A 64 -17.11 8.44 -20.07
CA ARG A 64 -17.86 7.28 -20.56
C ARG A 64 -19.32 7.33 -20.13
N ILE A 65 -19.57 7.65 -18.87
CA ILE A 65 -20.94 7.74 -18.33
C ILE A 65 -21.67 8.94 -18.94
N GLY A 66 -21.00 10.09 -19.07
CA GLY A 66 -21.56 11.30 -19.70
C GLY A 66 -21.86 11.13 -21.19
N ARG A 67 -21.04 10.37 -21.93
CA ARG A 67 -21.32 10.05 -23.35
C ARG A 67 -22.41 9.00 -23.53
N GLN A 68 -22.58 8.10 -22.57
CA GLN A 68 -23.60 7.07 -22.67
C GLN A 68 -24.98 7.55 -22.28
N GLY A 69 -25.12 8.77 -21.75
CA GLY A 69 -26.41 9.30 -21.33
C GLY A 69 -27.05 8.32 -20.37
N LEU A 70 -26.81 8.48 -19.08
CA LEU A 70 -27.85 8.11 -18.14
C LEU A 70 -29.04 8.96 -18.57
N GLU A 71 -29.91 8.40 -19.42
CA GLU A 71 -31.25 8.93 -19.60
C GLU A 71 -31.75 9.11 -18.18
N PRO A 72 -32.08 10.33 -17.77
CA PRO A 72 -32.60 10.56 -16.44
C PRO A 72 -33.75 9.59 -16.30
N GLU A 73 -33.62 8.63 -15.38
CA GLU A 73 -34.76 7.87 -14.90
C GLU A 73 -35.64 8.94 -14.22
N ASP A 74 -36.52 9.52 -15.03
CA ASP A 74 -37.54 10.49 -14.67
C ASP A 74 -38.53 9.77 -13.73
N ASP A 75 -38.11 9.58 -12.49
CA ASP A 75 -39.00 9.32 -11.38
C ASP A 75 -39.72 10.63 -11.05
N ALA A 76 -40.81 10.90 -11.79
CA ALA A 76 -42.14 11.21 -11.23
C ALA A 76 -43.09 11.81 -12.28
N ALA A 77 -43.80 10.94 -13.01
CA ALA A 77 -45.14 11.25 -13.49
C ALA A 77 -46.14 10.25 -12.88
N PRO A 78 -47.26 10.70 -12.27
CA PRO A 78 -48.20 9.81 -11.62
C PRO A 78 -49.00 9.02 -12.65
N ALA A 79 -49.34 7.78 -12.27
CA ALA A 79 -50.10 6.82 -13.04
C ALA A 79 -51.36 7.42 -13.69
N ALA A 80 -51.37 7.49 -15.03
CA ALA A 80 -52.60 7.59 -15.80
C ALA A 80 -52.63 6.44 -16.81
N SER A 81 -53.61 5.56 -16.53
CA SER A 81 -54.12 4.47 -17.35
C SER A 81 -54.00 4.70 -18.86
N ILE A 82 -53.23 3.84 -19.54
CA ILE A 82 -53.41 3.59 -20.97
C ILE A 82 -53.59 2.09 -21.17
N ALA A 83 -54.79 1.77 -21.63
CA ALA A 83 -55.24 0.44 -21.99
C ALA A 83 -54.50 -0.09 -23.23
N ALA A 84 -54.25 -1.39 -23.18
CA ALA A 84 -54.33 -2.38 -24.27
C ALA A 84 -53.79 -2.04 -25.68
N ARG A 85 -52.80 -2.89 -26.05
CA ARG A 85 -52.43 -3.44 -27.40
C ARG A 85 -51.51 -2.61 -28.31
N PRO A 86 -50.81 -3.23 -29.29
CA PRO A 86 -50.40 -4.65 -29.47
C PRO A 86 -48.90 -4.84 -29.86
N ASP A 87 -48.47 -6.11 -29.91
CA ASP A 87 -47.33 -6.67 -30.67
C ASP A 87 -45.99 -5.93 -30.65
N HIS A 88 -45.10 -6.40 -29.77
CA HIS A 88 -43.66 -6.22 -29.91
C HIS A 88 -43.17 -6.89 -31.20
N ALA A 89 -43.20 -6.12 -32.29
CA ALA A 89 -42.41 -6.40 -33.48
C ALA A 89 -40.95 -6.58 -33.04
N VAL A 90 -40.46 -7.81 -33.20
CA VAL A 90 -39.06 -8.19 -33.05
C VAL A 90 -38.25 -7.26 -33.95
N LEU A 91 -37.65 -6.23 -33.35
CA LEU A 91 -36.66 -5.38 -34.01
C LEU A 91 -35.48 -6.27 -34.36
N SER A 92 -35.48 -6.74 -35.61
CA SER A 92 -34.38 -7.46 -36.22
C SER A 92 -33.12 -6.61 -35.99
N PRO A 93 -32.06 -7.15 -35.36
CA PRO A 93 -30.88 -6.39 -35.01
C PRO A 93 -30.33 -5.74 -36.28
N ALA A 94 -30.23 -4.40 -36.24
CA ALA A 94 -29.65 -3.64 -37.33
C ALA A 94 -28.29 -4.25 -37.68
N PRO A 95 -27.99 -4.49 -38.98
CA PRO A 95 -26.73 -5.09 -39.39
C PRO A 95 -25.58 -4.26 -38.80
N PRO A 96 -24.56 -4.91 -38.22
CA PRO A 96 -23.45 -4.19 -37.59
C PRO A 96 -22.87 -3.22 -38.60
N ALA A 97 -22.79 -1.95 -38.21
CA ALA A 97 -22.20 -0.92 -39.03
C ALA A 97 -20.82 -1.42 -39.51
N PRO A 98 -20.49 -1.27 -40.81
CA PRO A 98 -19.22 -1.76 -41.33
C PRO A 98 -18.10 -1.13 -40.50
N THR A 99 -17.36 -1.97 -39.79
CA THR A 99 -16.18 -1.54 -39.05
C THR A 99 -15.25 -0.89 -40.06
N ARG A 100 -15.16 0.45 -40.01
CA ARG A 100 -14.20 1.22 -40.81
C ARG A 100 -12.83 0.62 -40.51
N GLY A 101 -12.30 -0.15 -41.46
CA GLY A 101 -10.97 -0.72 -41.34
C GLY A 101 -9.98 0.42 -41.16
N LEU A 102 -9.04 0.25 -40.24
CA LEU A 102 -7.96 1.20 -40.00
C LEU A 102 -7.26 1.49 -41.33
N ASP A 103 -7.26 2.76 -41.69
CA ASP A 103 -6.64 3.20 -42.94
C ASP A 103 -5.11 3.06 -42.86
N ARG A 104 -4.41 3.32 -43.96
CA ARG A 104 -2.95 3.21 -44.01
C ARG A 104 -2.27 4.24 -43.10
N THR A 105 -2.92 5.38 -42.84
CA THR A 105 -2.42 6.45 -41.99
C THR A 105 -2.54 6.06 -40.53
N ASP A 106 -3.68 5.52 -40.12
CA ASP A 106 -3.95 5.00 -38.78
C ASP A 106 -2.95 3.91 -38.40
N ARG A 107 -2.68 2.99 -39.34
CA ARG A 107 -1.68 1.93 -39.14
C ARG A 107 -0.28 2.48 -38.86
N LYS A 108 0.15 3.52 -39.59
CA LYS A 108 1.44 4.19 -39.36
C LYS A 108 1.51 4.96 -38.05
N VAL A 109 0.37 5.45 -37.56
CA VAL A 109 0.31 6.09 -36.23
C VAL A 109 0.44 5.03 -35.15
N LEU A 110 -0.31 3.92 -35.27
CA LEU A 110 -0.21 2.79 -34.34
C LEU A 110 1.19 2.19 -34.28
N GLU A 111 1.85 1.97 -35.42
CA GLU A 111 3.24 1.50 -35.47
C GLU A 111 4.19 2.44 -34.69
N ARG A 112 4.07 3.77 -34.90
CA ARG A 112 4.89 4.74 -34.15
C ARG A 112 4.62 4.75 -32.66
N VAL A 113 3.38 4.55 -32.24
CA VAL A 113 3.03 4.48 -30.81
C VAL A 113 3.58 3.21 -30.18
N ILE A 114 3.45 2.06 -30.86
CA ILE A 114 3.99 0.78 -30.39
C ILE A 114 5.52 0.85 -30.28
N ASP A 115 6.20 1.41 -31.27
CA ASP A 115 7.65 1.56 -31.25
C ASP A 115 8.11 2.49 -30.12
N ARG A 116 7.35 3.56 -29.85
CA ARG A 116 7.63 4.46 -28.73
C ARG A 116 7.48 3.76 -27.39
N TRP A 117 6.42 2.97 -27.19
CA TRP A 117 6.22 2.22 -25.95
C TRP A 117 7.31 1.16 -25.73
N ARG A 118 7.69 0.42 -26.77
CA ARG A 118 8.81 -0.54 -26.68
C ARG A 118 10.14 0.13 -26.32
N ALA A 119 10.39 1.32 -26.84
CA ALA A 119 11.58 2.08 -26.50
C ALA A 119 11.55 2.59 -25.05
N GLU A 120 10.38 2.87 -24.49
CA GLU A 120 10.19 3.29 -23.10
C GLU A 120 10.38 2.10 -22.15
N GLU A 121 9.78 0.95 -22.44
CA GLU A 121 10.02 -0.31 -21.69
C GLU A 121 11.50 -0.70 -21.67
N ALA A 122 12.20 -0.62 -22.81
CA ALA A 122 13.63 -0.91 -22.87
C ALA A 122 14.47 0.02 -21.98
N ARG A 123 14.09 1.30 -21.88
CA ARG A 123 14.77 2.26 -20.98
C ARG A 123 14.47 1.97 -19.51
N GLU A 124 13.24 1.58 -19.18
CA GLU A 124 12.89 1.18 -17.81
C GLU A 124 13.64 -0.09 -17.40
N GLU A 125 13.75 -1.09 -18.26
CA GLU A 125 14.55 -2.30 -18.00
C GLU A 125 16.04 -1.98 -17.79
N GLU A 126 16.61 -1.07 -18.59
CA GLU A 126 18.00 -0.65 -18.43
C GLU A 126 18.23 0.12 -17.13
N GLN A 127 17.29 0.97 -16.72
CA GLN A 127 17.31 1.64 -15.42
C GLN A 127 17.19 0.64 -14.27
N GLN A 128 16.31 -0.35 -14.38
CA GLN A 128 16.17 -1.40 -13.37
C GLN A 128 17.44 -2.24 -13.24
N ARG A 129 18.06 -2.64 -14.36
CA ARG A 129 19.36 -3.36 -14.34
C ARG A 129 20.46 -2.52 -13.72
N SER A 130 20.51 -1.23 -14.03
CA SER A 130 21.49 -0.31 -13.45
C SER A 130 21.28 -0.17 -11.93
N ALA A 131 20.03 -0.03 -11.49
CA ALA A 131 19.68 0.04 -10.07
C ALA A 131 19.98 -1.29 -9.33
N GLU A 132 19.79 -2.44 -9.98
CA GLU A 132 20.12 -3.75 -9.40
C GLU A 132 21.63 -3.94 -9.23
N VAL A 133 22.45 -3.45 -10.16
CA VAL A 133 23.92 -3.47 -10.03
C VAL A 133 24.38 -2.58 -8.88
N GLU A 134 23.77 -1.41 -8.71
CA GLU A 134 24.10 -0.47 -7.62
C GLU A 134 23.64 -0.97 -6.24
N HIS A 135 22.49 -1.67 -6.19
CA HIS A 135 21.98 -2.27 -4.96
C HIS A 135 22.54 -3.65 -4.65
N ARG A 136 23.47 -4.19 -5.45
CA ARG A 136 24.13 -5.45 -5.12
C ARG A 136 24.87 -5.24 -3.78
N PRO A 137 24.39 -5.84 -2.68
CA PRO A 137 25.00 -5.61 -1.38
C PRO A 137 26.44 -6.07 -1.48
N TRP A 138 27.38 -5.17 -1.16
CA TRP A 138 28.79 -5.51 -1.04
C TRP A 138 28.89 -6.83 -0.29
N PRO A 139 29.61 -7.84 -0.83
CA PRO A 139 29.71 -9.14 -0.18
C PRO A 139 30.31 -8.89 1.19
N ARG A 140 29.44 -8.88 2.22
CA ARG A 140 29.89 -8.95 3.61
C ARG A 140 30.66 -10.25 3.66
N SER A 141 31.95 -10.12 3.91
CA SER A 141 32.83 -11.25 4.13
C SER A 141 32.29 -11.96 5.37
N GLU A 142 31.39 -12.93 5.19
CA GLU A 142 30.92 -13.74 6.28
C GLU A 142 32.12 -14.54 6.79
N PRO A 143 32.50 -14.39 8.06
CA PRO A 143 33.54 -15.21 8.64
C PRO A 143 33.07 -16.66 8.54
N ARG A 144 33.87 -17.48 7.84
CA ARG A 144 33.66 -18.93 7.73
C ARG A 144 33.71 -19.53 9.13
N LEU A 145 32.55 -19.76 9.73
CA LEU A 145 32.44 -20.55 10.95
C LEU A 145 32.43 -22.03 10.58
N SER A 146 33.27 -22.79 11.29
CA SER A 146 33.46 -24.23 11.12
C SER A 146 32.15 -25.02 11.38
N PRO A 147 31.91 -26.12 10.64
CA PRO A 147 30.63 -26.84 10.61
C PRO A 147 30.41 -27.86 11.76
N SER A 148 30.94 -27.62 12.95
CA SER A 148 30.69 -28.51 14.11
C SER A 148 29.98 -27.74 15.20
N GLU A 149 28.90 -28.33 15.71
CA GLU A 149 27.94 -27.82 16.69
C GLU A 149 26.74 -27.11 16.05
N ARG A 150 25.70 -27.89 15.72
CA ARG A 150 24.33 -27.40 15.66
C ARG A 150 23.82 -27.35 17.09
N PRO A 151 23.81 -26.20 17.78
CA PRO A 151 23.06 -26.08 19.01
C PRO A 151 21.60 -26.41 18.71
N THR A 152 20.99 -27.21 19.57
CA THR A 152 19.53 -27.30 19.69
C THR A 152 19.04 -25.93 20.15
N LEU A 153 18.96 -24.99 19.21
CA LEU A 153 18.39 -23.67 19.43
C LEU A 153 16.90 -23.89 19.65
N GLU A 154 16.47 -23.71 20.91
CA GLU A 154 15.10 -23.32 21.23
C GLU A 154 14.65 -22.29 20.17
N PRO A 155 13.54 -22.55 19.45
CA PRO A 155 13.13 -21.69 18.35
C PRO A 155 12.76 -20.32 18.92
N ALA A 156 13.70 -19.37 18.88
CA ALA A 156 13.53 -18.00 19.35
C ALA A 156 12.57 -17.16 18.46
N GLY A 157 11.83 -17.83 17.56
CA GLY A 157 10.85 -17.23 16.67
C GLY A 157 9.49 -17.05 17.34
N ARG A 158 8.72 -16.10 16.84
CA ARG A 158 7.35 -15.89 17.34
C ARG A 158 6.48 -17.02 16.78
N ALA A 159 5.94 -17.85 17.66
CA ALA A 159 5.03 -18.92 17.27
C ALA A 159 3.87 -18.38 16.42
N LEU A 160 3.55 -19.09 15.34
CA LEU A 160 2.38 -18.82 14.52
C LEU A 160 1.12 -19.07 15.35
N ALA A 161 0.36 -18.01 15.62
CA ALA A 161 -0.91 -18.07 16.32
C ALA A 161 -2.04 -17.55 15.40
N PRO A 162 -3.25 -18.10 15.49
CA PRO A 162 -4.40 -17.58 14.75
C PRO A 162 -4.63 -16.12 15.10
N GLY A 163 -4.87 -15.29 14.08
CA GLY A 163 -5.02 -13.83 14.23
C GLY A 163 -3.72 -13.06 14.39
N ALA A 164 -2.54 -13.71 14.40
CA ALA A 164 -1.26 -13.00 14.42
C ALA A 164 -1.00 -12.21 13.14
N LEU A 165 -1.56 -12.67 12.01
CA LEU A 165 -1.56 -11.99 10.71
C LEU A 165 -2.99 -11.92 10.17
N ASP A 166 -3.29 -10.89 9.38
CA ASP A 166 -4.58 -10.78 8.72
C ASP A 166 -4.80 -11.94 7.72
N GLY A 167 -5.91 -12.66 7.89
CA GLY A 167 -6.24 -13.86 7.10
C GLY A 167 -5.58 -15.15 7.58
N LEU A 168 -4.87 -15.15 8.71
CA LEU A 168 -4.32 -16.36 9.33
C LEU A 168 -5.30 -16.92 10.36
N ASP A 169 -6.09 -17.92 9.95
CA ASP A 169 -7.02 -18.64 10.84
C ASP A 169 -6.39 -19.92 11.45
N ALA A 170 -7.09 -20.54 12.39
CA ALA A 170 -6.60 -21.75 13.09
C ALA A 170 -6.34 -22.91 12.12
N ARG A 171 -7.19 -23.10 11.10
CA ARG A 171 -7.04 -24.19 10.13
C ARG A 171 -5.80 -24.01 9.25
N ILE A 172 -5.49 -22.77 8.89
CA ILE A 172 -4.28 -22.44 8.13
C ILE A 172 -3.05 -22.60 9.03
N CYS A 173 -3.10 -22.19 10.31
CA CYS A 173 -2.04 -22.44 11.28
C CYS A 173 -1.72 -23.93 11.39
N ASP A 174 -2.73 -24.80 11.56
CA ASP A 174 -2.55 -26.25 11.66
C ASP A 174 -1.87 -26.82 10.40
N ARG A 175 -2.34 -26.42 9.21
CA ARG A 175 -1.74 -26.84 7.93
C ARG A 175 -0.31 -26.38 7.72
N LEU A 176 0.03 -25.17 8.18
CA LEU A 176 1.40 -24.64 8.11
C LEU A 176 2.30 -25.37 9.10
N ALA A 177 1.80 -25.67 10.31
CA ALA A 177 2.52 -26.46 11.31
C ALA A 177 2.79 -27.89 10.82
N GLU A 178 1.79 -28.56 10.21
CA GLU A 178 1.96 -29.87 9.55
C GLU A 178 3.00 -29.83 8.42
N ALA A 179 3.15 -28.68 7.75
CA ALA A 179 4.17 -28.47 6.71
C ALA A 179 5.57 -28.13 7.26
N GLY A 180 5.73 -28.08 8.59
CA GLY A 180 6.98 -27.76 9.28
C GLY A 180 7.26 -26.27 9.42
N CYS A 181 6.25 -25.41 9.26
CA CYS A 181 6.35 -23.97 9.44
C CYS A 181 5.69 -23.57 10.76
N ALA A 182 6.50 -23.34 11.81
CA ALA A 182 6.00 -23.11 13.16
C ALA A 182 6.11 -21.64 13.61
N THR A 183 6.98 -20.85 12.98
CA THR A 183 7.23 -19.45 13.35
C THR A 183 7.00 -18.47 12.21
N LEU A 184 6.79 -17.19 12.53
CA LEU A 184 6.70 -16.12 11.52
C LEU A 184 7.98 -16.00 10.70
N GLU A 185 9.12 -16.24 11.32
CA GLU A 185 10.43 -16.24 10.69
C GLU A 185 10.56 -17.38 9.65
N ASP A 186 10.11 -18.59 9.99
CA ASP A 186 10.05 -19.72 9.05
C ASP A 186 9.16 -19.38 7.86
N LEU A 187 7.97 -18.83 8.13
CA LEU A 187 7.00 -18.45 7.10
C LEU A 187 7.58 -17.44 6.12
N ALA A 188 8.31 -16.44 6.63
CA ALA A 188 8.94 -15.40 5.82
C ALA A 188 10.13 -15.91 5.00
N ALA A 189 10.88 -16.88 5.51
CA ALA A 189 12.10 -17.40 4.88
C ALA A 189 11.85 -18.53 3.86
N ASP A 190 10.76 -19.28 3.99
CA ASP A 190 10.47 -20.45 3.16
C ASP A 190 10.07 -20.08 1.72
N SER A 191 10.14 -21.05 0.79
CA SER A 191 9.67 -20.88 -0.58
C SER A 191 8.15 -20.93 -0.65
N ALA A 192 7.52 -19.86 -1.17
CA ALA A 192 6.06 -19.77 -1.31
C ALA A 192 5.45 -20.97 -2.07
N LEU A 193 6.12 -21.43 -3.12
CA LEU A 193 5.62 -22.51 -3.98
C LEU A 193 5.68 -23.86 -3.27
N GLU A 194 6.80 -24.16 -2.61
CA GLU A 194 6.97 -25.43 -1.88
C GLU A 194 6.10 -25.47 -0.63
N LEU A 195 5.98 -24.35 0.09
CA LEU A 195 5.10 -24.24 1.24
C LEU A 195 3.63 -24.41 0.86
N ALA A 196 3.17 -23.81 -0.26
CA ALA A 196 1.81 -24.00 -0.77
C ALA A 196 1.52 -25.47 -1.13
N ARG A 197 2.47 -26.16 -1.76
CA ARG A 197 2.35 -27.59 -2.10
C ARG A 197 2.26 -28.48 -0.86
N ARG A 198 3.11 -28.25 0.16
CA ARG A 198 3.15 -29.05 1.39
C ARG A 198 1.93 -28.80 2.29
N SER A 199 1.59 -27.53 2.52
CA SER A 199 0.48 -27.14 3.41
C SER A 199 -0.91 -27.25 2.77
N LYS A 200 -0.99 -27.44 1.45
CA LYS A 200 -2.26 -27.41 0.68
C LYS A 200 -3.03 -26.09 0.88
N VAL A 201 -2.31 -24.99 1.08
CA VAL A 201 -2.85 -23.62 1.14
C VAL A 201 -2.68 -22.97 -0.23
N PRO A 202 -3.66 -22.20 -0.75
CA PRO A 202 -3.52 -21.54 -2.04
C PRO A 202 -2.27 -20.66 -2.11
N PHE A 203 -1.54 -20.72 -3.23
CA PHE A 203 -0.28 -19.99 -3.43
C PHE A 203 -0.41 -18.49 -3.20
N THR A 204 -1.49 -17.87 -3.69
CA THR A 204 -1.76 -16.43 -3.51
C THR A 204 -1.90 -16.05 -2.04
N LEU A 205 -2.54 -16.90 -1.23
CA LEU A 205 -2.68 -16.70 0.20
C LEU A 205 -1.35 -16.88 0.92
N VAL A 206 -0.57 -17.91 0.59
CA VAL A 206 0.78 -18.11 1.14
C VAL A 206 1.65 -16.87 0.85
N ARG A 207 1.68 -16.39 -0.39
CA ARG A 207 2.47 -15.22 -0.77
C ARG A 207 2.08 -13.96 0.01
N ARG A 208 0.77 -13.75 0.23
CA ARG A 208 0.26 -12.66 1.07
C ARG A 208 0.71 -12.82 2.53
N LEU A 209 0.59 -14.01 3.10
CA LEU A 209 1.00 -14.29 4.48
C LEU A 209 2.52 -14.12 4.67
N GLN A 210 3.35 -14.51 3.70
CA GLN A 210 4.80 -14.29 3.74
C GLN A 210 5.14 -12.81 3.75
N PHE A 211 4.47 -11.99 2.94
CA PHE A 211 4.66 -10.54 2.94
C PHE A 211 4.31 -9.94 4.31
N LEU A 212 3.18 -10.34 4.90
CA LEU A 212 2.77 -9.87 6.23
C LEU A 212 3.73 -10.34 7.33
N ALA A 213 4.21 -11.59 7.26
CA ALA A 213 5.20 -12.14 8.18
C ALA A 213 6.53 -11.39 8.11
N ALA A 214 7.06 -11.16 6.89
CA ALA A 214 8.30 -10.41 6.69
C ALA A 214 8.19 -8.98 7.24
N ARG A 215 7.05 -8.31 7.04
CA ARG A 215 6.78 -6.98 7.60
C ARG A 215 6.74 -7.01 9.13
N ALA A 216 6.11 -8.02 9.74
CA ALA A 216 6.05 -8.17 11.19
C ALA A 216 7.43 -8.45 11.81
N VAL A 217 8.26 -9.24 11.13
CA VAL A 217 9.65 -9.52 11.55
C VAL A 217 10.51 -8.26 11.46
N ALA A 218 10.37 -7.47 10.40
CA ALA A 218 11.09 -6.19 10.24
C ALA A 218 10.70 -5.20 11.34
N ALA A 219 9.41 -5.00 11.60
CA ALA A 219 8.92 -4.10 12.65
C ALA A 219 9.46 -4.46 14.05
N LYS A 220 9.71 -5.75 14.31
CA LYS A 220 10.31 -6.22 15.57
C LYS A 220 11.79 -5.87 15.69
N ARG A 221 12.53 -5.85 14.58
CA ARG A 221 13.95 -5.46 14.58
C ARG A 221 14.13 -3.96 14.80
N ASP A 222 13.18 -3.16 14.33
CA ASP A 222 13.23 -1.69 14.43
C ASP A 222 12.70 -1.16 15.76
N LEU A 223 12.02 -1.99 16.56
CA LEU A 223 11.68 -1.64 17.93
C LEU A 223 13.00 -1.42 18.69
N PRO A 224 13.32 -0.18 19.13
CA PRO A 224 14.54 0.07 19.88
C PRO A 224 14.55 -0.88 21.07
N ALA A 225 15.61 -1.67 21.21
CA ALA A 225 15.80 -2.57 22.34
C ALA A 225 15.39 -1.79 23.58
N ALA A 226 14.31 -2.24 24.25
CA ALA A 226 13.71 -1.52 25.36
C ALA A 226 14.85 -1.01 26.24
N PRO A 227 14.89 0.31 26.56
CA PRO A 227 16.03 0.90 27.23
C PRO A 227 16.33 0.00 28.42
N ILE A 228 17.49 -0.65 28.38
CA ILE A 228 17.94 -1.57 29.42
C ILE A 228 17.67 -0.80 30.70
N PRO A 229 16.77 -1.27 31.59
CA PRO A 229 16.37 -0.50 32.75
C PRO A 229 17.66 -0.09 33.41
N ALA A 230 17.91 1.23 33.42
CA ALA A 230 19.19 1.79 33.78
C ALA A 230 19.57 1.08 35.06
N ARG A 231 20.59 0.21 34.95
CA ARG A 231 20.97 -0.72 36.00
C ARG A 231 21.03 0.15 37.23
N ALA A 232 20.09 -0.05 38.16
CA ALA A 232 19.98 0.79 39.34
C ALA A 232 21.36 0.70 39.97
N TRP A 233 22.15 1.76 39.79
CA TRP A 233 23.47 1.82 40.39
C TRP A 233 23.15 1.64 41.86
N PRO A 234 23.70 0.62 42.52
CA PRO A 234 23.49 0.48 43.95
C PRO A 234 23.88 1.84 44.53
N GLU A 235 22.94 2.47 45.22
CA GLU A 235 23.15 3.68 46.01
C GLU A 235 24.07 3.31 47.17
N ASP A 236 25.30 2.90 46.84
CA ASP A 236 26.33 2.61 47.81
C ASP A 236 27.00 3.95 48.14
N SER A 237 26.33 4.63 49.07
CA SER A 237 26.94 4.97 50.34
C SER A 237 28.41 5.43 50.25
N ARG A 238 28.62 6.74 50.02
CA ARG A 238 29.64 7.63 50.63
C ARG A 238 29.91 8.83 49.73
N SER A 239 29.18 9.92 49.95
CA SER A 239 29.72 11.24 49.65
C SER A 239 30.78 11.57 50.70
N PRO A 240 32.03 11.88 50.32
CA PRO A 240 32.93 12.62 51.20
C PRO A 240 32.40 14.05 51.29
N SER A 241 32.09 14.45 52.52
CA SER A 241 31.86 15.83 52.94
C SER A 241 32.99 16.75 52.45
N TYR A 242 32.76 17.49 51.37
CA TYR A 242 33.50 18.73 51.09
C TYR A 242 32.79 19.88 51.80
N ALA A 243 33.05 19.98 53.09
CA ALA A 243 32.83 21.20 53.84
C ALA A 243 33.98 22.17 53.55
N ALA A 244 33.60 23.45 53.43
CA ALA A 244 34.42 24.64 53.59
C ALA A 244 35.43 25.00 52.48
N ALA A 245 35.02 25.93 51.63
CA ALA A 245 35.76 27.18 51.44
C ALA A 245 34.81 28.27 50.92
N ALA A 246 34.27 29.03 51.87
CA ALA A 246 33.66 30.32 51.61
C ALA A 246 34.74 31.34 51.22
N GLY A 247 34.44 32.14 50.19
CA GLY A 247 35.21 33.31 49.77
C GLY A 247 34.46 33.96 48.62
N ALA A 248 33.41 34.74 48.90
CA ALA A 248 33.54 36.19 49.12
C ALA A 248 34.25 36.89 47.95
N ARG A 249 33.44 37.40 47.00
CA ARG A 249 33.67 38.64 46.25
C ARG A 249 32.37 38.95 45.48
N GLU A 250 31.49 39.76 46.05
CA GLU A 250 31.57 41.23 46.15
C GLU A 250 31.02 41.87 44.87
N ALA A 251 30.04 42.74 45.12
CA ALA A 251 29.15 43.40 44.19
C ALA A 251 29.87 44.40 43.29
N GLN A 252 29.38 44.52 42.05
CA GLN A 252 29.46 45.71 41.22
C GLN A 252 28.40 45.51 40.11
N ASP A 253 27.18 46.04 40.21
CA ASP A 253 26.75 47.45 40.17
C ASP A 253 27.50 48.28 39.12
N ASP A 254 26.88 48.45 37.95
CA ASP A 254 26.57 49.77 37.37
C ASP A 254 26.17 49.64 35.89
N GLY A 255 24.89 49.91 35.62
CA GLY A 255 24.55 50.90 34.61
C GLY A 255 24.31 50.48 33.15
N PRO A 256 23.67 51.36 32.34
CA PRO A 256 22.50 50.98 31.56
C PRO A 256 22.57 51.31 30.06
N ALA A 257 21.51 50.89 29.36
CA ALA A 257 20.90 51.51 28.19
C ALA A 257 21.69 51.60 26.87
N GLY A 258 21.12 50.99 25.84
CA GLY A 258 21.36 51.36 24.45
C GLY A 258 20.38 50.68 23.50
N PRO A 259 19.42 51.41 22.90
CA PRO A 259 18.63 50.92 21.79
C PRO A 259 19.34 51.29 20.48
N PHE A 260 19.57 50.32 19.60
CA PHE A 260 19.87 50.62 18.21
C PHE A 260 18.65 50.31 17.34
N ALA A 261 18.24 51.38 16.66
CA ALA A 261 17.30 51.45 15.56
C ALA A 261 17.85 50.78 14.29
#